data_AF-A0A3A9EYF2-F1
#
_entry.id   AF-A0A3A9EYF2-F1
#
_cell.length_a   1.000
_cell.length_b   1.000
_cell.length_c   1.000
_cell.angle_alpha   90.00
_cell.angle_beta   90.00
_cell.angle_gamma   90.00
#
_symmetry.space_group_name_H-M   'P 1'
#
loop_
_entity.id
_entity.type
_entity.pdbx_description
1 polymer ?
#
loop_
_entity_poly.entity_id
_entity_poly.type
_entity_poly.pdbx_seq_one_letter_code
_entity_poly.pdbx_strand_id
1 'polypeptide(L)'
;MDIRLIPVGNGSKFTFPSLPESIQGKYGAKYQSFDIISQGTVKIPKGMDVAEFTWNGVFFGESKKNEAIVKSWREPNECVKILTDFMAGETILNLIVTETWINVDVTISSFQPKPIGAYGNIEYAIAFVEKKPLRIYTTNEMNIAQFVKKTKPRNDFGAEANSSGGAYTVKSGDTLQGIAKQIGGFDKWTQIYEANAATIEAEAKKRGKSSSDHGHWIWPGMTLTLPG
;
A
#
# COMPACT_ATOMS: atom_id res chain seq x y z
N MET A 1 -39.79 3.40 7.82
CA MET A 1 -38.66 3.08 6.94
C MET A 1 -38.91 3.56 5.51
N ASP A 2 -37.92 4.23 4.92
CA ASP A 2 -37.85 4.73 3.53
C ASP A 2 -36.43 4.46 3.00
N ILE A 3 -36.31 4.17 1.71
CA ILE A 3 -35.00 4.04 1.04
C ILE A 3 -34.86 5.13 -0.01
N ARG A 4 -33.78 5.90 0.07
CA ARG A 4 -33.52 7.05 -0.79
C ARG A 4 -32.10 6.99 -1.35
N LEU A 5 -31.96 7.38 -2.61
CA LEU A 5 -30.70 7.60 -3.31
C LEU A 5 -30.62 9.09 -3.66
N ILE A 6 -29.60 9.76 -3.16
CA ILE A 6 -29.35 11.18 -3.42
C ILE A 6 -28.03 11.29 -4.17
N PRO A 7 -28.01 11.72 -5.44
CA PRO A 7 -26.77 11.98 -6.15
C PRO A 7 -25.89 12.99 -5.40
N VAL A 8 -24.62 12.65 -5.19
CA VAL A 8 -23.62 13.53 -4.58
C VAL A 8 -23.18 14.53 -5.65
N GLY A 9 -23.94 15.63 -5.78
CA GLY A 9 -23.76 16.64 -6.82
C GLY A 9 -25.11 17.22 -7.28
N ASN A 10 -25.24 17.45 -8.59
CA ASN A 10 -26.50 17.86 -9.21
C ASN A 10 -27.23 16.63 -9.76
N GLY A 11 -28.41 16.32 -9.20
CA GLY A 11 -29.22 15.23 -9.69
C GLY A 11 -30.55 15.10 -8.95
N SER A 12 -31.50 14.43 -9.58
CA SER A 12 -32.81 14.18 -8.98
C SER A 12 -32.72 13.08 -7.93
N LYS A 13 -33.24 13.36 -6.73
CA LYS A 13 -33.40 12.35 -5.68
C LYS A 13 -34.32 11.22 -6.17
N PHE A 14 -33.93 9.98 -5.87
CA PHE A 14 -34.75 8.80 -6.13
C PHE A 14 -35.18 8.19 -4.79
N THR A 15 -36.48 8.00 -4.61
CA THR A 15 -37.04 7.27 -3.47
C THR A 15 -37.61 5.96 -4.00
N PHE A 16 -37.26 4.84 -3.38
CA PHE A 16 -37.82 3.56 -3.79
C PHE A 16 -39.33 3.54 -3.52
N PRO A 17 -40.16 3.17 -4.52
CA PRO A 17 -41.60 3.21 -4.40
C PRO A 17 -42.15 2.16 -3.42
N SER A 18 -41.42 1.06 -3.26
CA SER A 18 -41.74 -0.07 -2.39
C SER A 18 -40.51 -0.46 -1.58
N LEU A 19 -40.75 -0.94 -0.37
CA LEU A 19 -39.69 -1.44 0.51
C LEU A 19 -39.37 -2.91 0.18
N PRO A 20 -38.09 -3.31 0.18
CA PRO A 20 -37.71 -4.71 0.10
C PRO A 20 -38.04 -5.44 1.40
N GLU A 21 -38.09 -6.77 1.33
CA GLU A 21 -38.33 -7.62 2.50
C GLU A 21 -37.16 -7.56 3.51
N SER A 22 -35.94 -7.50 2.99
CA SER A 22 -34.73 -7.39 3.80
C SER A 22 -33.65 -6.62 3.06
N ILE A 23 -32.76 -5.98 3.81
CA ILE A 23 -31.57 -5.31 3.30
C ILE A 23 -30.37 -5.94 3.97
N GLN A 24 -29.41 -6.41 3.17
CA GLN A 24 -28.18 -7.00 3.67
C GLN A 24 -27.02 -6.03 3.47
N GLY A 25 -26.35 -5.67 4.56
CA GLY A 25 -25.05 -4.99 4.53
C GLY A 25 -23.93 -5.98 4.83
N LYS A 26 -22.94 -6.08 3.94
CA LYS A 26 -21.78 -6.93 4.09
C LYS A 26 -20.54 -6.07 4.29
N TYR A 27 -19.83 -6.36 5.37
CA TYR A 27 -18.61 -5.69 5.77
C TYR A 27 -17.51 -6.74 5.97
N GLY A 28 -16.37 -6.52 5.34
CA GLY A 28 -15.21 -7.40 5.46
C GLY A 28 -14.00 -6.66 5.99
N ALA A 29 -13.13 -7.36 6.71
CA ALA A 29 -11.80 -6.87 7.05
C ALA A 29 -10.76 -7.71 6.31
N LYS A 30 -9.77 -7.05 5.72
CA LYS A 30 -8.63 -7.73 5.08
C LYS A 30 -7.63 -8.11 6.15
N TYR A 31 -7.18 -9.36 6.12
CA TYR A 31 -6.12 -9.86 7.00
C TYR A 31 -4.95 -10.36 6.18
N GLN A 32 -3.74 -10.06 6.63
CA GLN A 32 -2.52 -10.73 6.19
C GLN A 32 -2.18 -11.83 7.19
N SER A 33 -2.14 -13.06 6.72
CA SER A 33 -1.81 -14.24 7.53
C SER A 33 -0.32 -14.56 7.41
N PHE A 34 0.30 -14.94 8.53
CA PHE A 34 1.68 -15.42 8.60
C PHE A 34 1.71 -16.74 9.34
N ASP A 35 2.31 -17.76 8.76
CA ASP A 35 2.53 -19.04 9.42
C ASP A 35 3.88 -19.03 10.12
N ILE A 36 3.86 -19.14 11.44
CA ILE A 36 5.04 -19.14 12.30
C ILE A 36 5.21 -20.55 12.85
N ILE A 37 6.36 -21.16 12.60
CA ILE A 37 6.66 -22.56 12.95
C ILE A 37 6.37 -22.87 14.43
N SER A 38 6.66 -21.92 15.33
CA SER A 38 6.44 -22.09 16.78
C SER A 38 5.09 -21.60 17.30
N GLN A 39 4.36 -20.79 16.53
CA GLN A 39 3.15 -20.08 17.01
C GLN A 39 1.90 -20.34 16.16
N GLY A 40 2.01 -21.13 15.10
CA GLY A 40 0.92 -21.36 14.14
C GLY A 40 0.62 -20.12 13.30
N THR A 41 -0.63 -20.00 12.83
CA THR A 41 -1.04 -18.92 11.94
C THR A 41 -1.42 -17.65 12.72
N VAL A 42 -0.68 -16.56 12.49
CA VAL A 42 -0.97 -15.22 13.01
C VAL A 42 -1.65 -14.39 11.93
N LYS A 43 -2.80 -13.77 12.24
CA LYS A 43 -3.55 -12.90 11.31
C LYS A 43 -3.44 -11.43 11.74
N ILE A 44 -2.94 -10.58 10.84
CA ILE A 44 -2.77 -9.14 11.07
C ILE A 44 -3.78 -8.36 10.19
N PRO A 45 -4.65 -7.52 10.75
CA PRO A 45 -5.58 -6.72 9.96
C PRO A 45 -4.84 -5.69 9.09
N LYS A 46 -5.19 -5.61 7.80
CA LYS A 46 -4.59 -4.73 6.78
C LYS A 46 -5.58 -3.74 6.17
N GLY A 47 -6.68 -3.48 6.88
CA GLY A 47 -7.73 -2.55 6.46
C GLY A 47 -9.06 -3.26 6.25
N MET A 48 -10.02 -2.53 5.69
CA MET A 48 -11.39 -3.00 5.49
C MET A 48 -11.67 -3.21 4.01
N ASP A 49 -12.40 -4.29 3.70
CA ASP A 49 -13.07 -4.44 2.41
C ASP A 49 -14.09 -3.31 2.21
N VAL A 50 -14.51 -3.12 0.97
CA VAL A 50 -15.54 -2.14 0.63
C VAL A 50 -16.87 -2.65 1.15
N ALA A 51 -17.67 -1.80 1.79
CA ALA A 51 -19.01 -2.21 2.22
C ALA A 51 -19.89 -2.49 0.99
N GLU A 52 -20.60 -3.61 1.03
CA GLU A 52 -21.54 -4.02 -0.02
C GLU A 52 -22.95 -4.01 0.56
N PHE A 53 -23.92 -3.45 -0.16
CA PHE A 53 -25.33 -3.49 0.23
C PHE A 53 -26.16 -4.14 -0.85
N THR A 54 -26.97 -5.13 -0.49
CA THR A 54 -27.75 -5.92 -1.45
C THR A 54 -29.16 -6.17 -0.94
N TRP A 55 -30.13 -6.12 -1.85
CA TRP A 55 -31.50 -6.56 -1.57
C TRP A 55 -32.24 -6.91 -2.85
N ASN A 56 -33.37 -7.60 -2.66
CA ASN A 56 -34.33 -7.89 -3.70
C ASN A 56 -35.63 -7.14 -3.42
N GLY A 57 -36.30 -6.68 -4.46
CA GLY A 57 -37.57 -5.96 -4.33
C GLY A 57 -38.44 -6.09 -5.57
N VAL A 58 -39.63 -5.47 -5.50
CA VAL A 58 -40.61 -5.48 -6.59
C VAL A 58 -41.09 -4.06 -6.83
N PHE A 59 -40.92 -3.55 -8.04
CA PHE A 59 -41.64 -2.37 -8.52
C PHE A 59 -43.04 -2.78 -8.94
N PHE A 60 -44.04 -2.31 -8.20
CA PHE A 60 -45.43 -2.63 -8.43
C PHE A 60 -46.00 -1.78 -9.56
N GLY A 61 -46.64 -2.44 -10.53
CA GLY A 61 -47.39 -1.78 -11.58
C GLY A 61 -48.63 -1.06 -11.05
N GLU A 62 -49.30 -0.31 -11.93
CA GLU A 62 -50.36 0.62 -11.53
C GLU A 62 -51.51 -0.05 -10.74
N SER A 63 -51.86 -1.30 -11.09
CA SER A 63 -52.93 -2.03 -10.42
C SER A 63 -52.68 -2.28 -8.93
N LYS A 64 -51.42 -2.22 -8.49
CA LYS A 64 -50.98 -2.47 -7.11
C LYS A 64 -50.43 -1.21 -6.42
N LYS A 65 -50.72 -0.02 -6.95
CA LYS A 65 -50.18 1.25 -6.43
C LYS A 65 -50.65 1.62 -5.01
N ASN A 66 -51.79 1.10 -4.59
CA ASN A 66 -52.40 1.38 -3.27
C ASN A 66 -52.12 0.29 -2.22
N GLU A 67 -51.24 -0.67 -2.52
CA GLU A 67 -50.82 -1.68 -1.56
C GLU A 67 -50.04 -1.03 -0.40
N ALA A 68 -50.21 -1.52 0.82
CA ALA A 68 -49.58 -0.93 2.01
C ALA A 68 -48.03 -0.93 1.96
N ILE A 69 -47.45 -1.81 1.16
CA ILE A 69 -46.01 -1.91 0.92
C ILE A 69 -45.48 -0.80 -0.02
N VAL A 70 -46.36 -0.16 -0.79
CA VAL A 70 -46.04 0.93 -1.71
C VAL A 70 -46.17 2.26 -0.97
N LYS A 71 -45.04 2.95 -0.76
CA LYS A 71 -44.99 4.24 -0.05
C LYS A 71 -45.23 5.41 -0.99
N SER A 72 -44.52 5.43 -2.11
CA SER A 72 -44.59 6.51 -3.10
C SER A 72 -44.54 5.91 -4.48
N TRP A 73 -45.71 5.55 -5.01
CA TRP A 73 -45.79 4.88 -6.30
C TRP A 73 -45.12 5.69 -7.41
N ARG A 74 -44.36 4.99 -8.25
CA ARG A 74 -43.75 5.49 -9.48
C ARG A 74 -43.80 4.37 -10.50
N GLU A 75 -43.87 4.74 -11.79
CA GLU A 75 -43.93 3.74 -12.84
C GLU A 75 -42.70 2.81 -12.80
N PRO A 76 -42.87 1.48 -12.86
CA PRO A 76 -41.76 0.52 -12.83
C PRO A 76 -40.70 0.77 -13.90
N ASN A 77 -41.11 1.12 -15.13
CA ASN A 77 -40.18 1.41 -16.22
C ASN A 77 -39.32 2.65 -15.96
N GLU A 78 -39.90 3.70 -15.39
CA GLU A 78 -39.14 4.88 -14.98
C GLU A 78 -38.16 4.56 -13.87
N CYS A 79 -38.55 3.73 -12.90
CA CYS A 79 -37.65 3.29 -11.82
C CYS A 79 -36.45 2.54 -12.38
N VAL A 80 -36.69 1.59 -13.29
CA VAL A 80 -35.64 0.86 -13.98
C VAL A 80 -34.72 1.81 -14.74
N LYS A 81 -35.28 2.74 -15.52
CA LYS A 81 -34.52 3.72 -16.29
C LYS A 81 -33.61 4.59 -15.42
N ILE A 82 -34.14 5.15 -14.33
CA ILE A 82 -33.36 5.99 -13.41
C ILE A 82 -32.20 5.21 -12.80
N LEU A 83 -32.43 3.97 -12.37
CA LEU A 83 -31.40 3.12 -11.77
C LEU A 83 -30.35 2.70 -12.80
N THR A 84 -30.75 2.38 -14.03
CA THR A 84 -29.80 2.10 -15.12
C THR A 84 -28.99 3.34 -15.51
N ASP A 85 -29.60 4.53 -15.49
CA ASP A 85 -28.91 5.79 -15.81
C ASP A 85 -27.87 6.11 -14.73
N PHE A 86 -28.19 5.92 -13.44
CA PHE A 86 -27.23 6.07 -12.35
C PHE A 86 -26.07 5.06 -12.44
N MET A 87 -26.37 3.82 -12.83
CA MET A 87 -25.36 2.79 -13.02
C MET A 87 -24.44 3.12 -14.22
N ALA A 88 -25.02 3.50 -15.37
CA ALA A 88 -24.27 3.85 -16.58
C ALA A 88 -23.45 5.15 -16.42
N GLY A 89 -23.97 6.11 -15.66
CA GLY A 89 -23.27 7.35 -15.35
C GLY A 89 -22.27 7.26 -14.21
N GLU A 90 -22.05 6.06 -13.63
CA GLU A 90 -21.20 5.84 -12.45
C GLU A 90 -21.45 6.86 -11.32
N THR A 91 -22.71 7.25 -11.16
CA THR A 91 -23.06 8.36 -10.28
C THR A 91 -22.83 7.95 -8.83
N ILE A 92 -22.15 8.81 -8.07
CA ILE A 92 -21.99 8.62 -6.63
C ILE A 92 -23.32 8.99 -5.97
N LEU A 93 -23.91 8.05 -5.25
CA LEU A 93 -25.21 8.19 -4.60
C LEU A 93 -25.02 8.05 -3.10
N ASN A 94 -25.55 8.98 -2.32
CA ASN A 94 -25.74 8.76 -0.89
C ASN A 94 -26.98 7.86 -0.71
N LEU A 95 -26.74 6.63 -0.24
CA LEU A 95 -27.77 5.66 0.11
C LEU A 95 -28.20 5.89 1.56
N ILE A 96 -29.45 6.29 1.74
CA ILE A 96 -30.07 6.52 3.04
C ILE A 96 -31.23 5.56 3.21
N VAL A 97 -31.17 4.76 4.27
CA VAL A 97 -32.28 3.90 4.70
C VAL A 97 -32.72 4.36 6.09
N THR A 98 -33.90 4.97 6.18
CA THR A 98 -34.39 5.50 7.46
C THR A 98 -34.66 4.37 8.45
N GLU A 99 -34.55 4.68 9.75
CA GLU A 99 -34.69 3.70 10.84
C GLU A 99 -33.61 2.60 10.85
N THR A 100 -32.52 2.76 10.08
CA THR A 100 -31.36 1.88 10.09
C THR A 100 -30.05 2.67 10.17
N TRP A 101 -28.92 1.96 10.28
CA TRP A 101 -27.57 2.55 10.31
C TRP A 101 -27.03 2.91 8.91
N ILE A 102 -27.79 2.67 7.83
CA ILE A 102 -27.30 2.84 6.46
C ILE A 102 -27.47 4.30 6.03
N ASN A 103 -26.35 5.02 6.01
CA ASN A 103 -26.17 6.35 5.43
C ASN A 103 -24.73 6.43 4.90
N VAL A 104 -24.54 6.04 3.64
CA VAL A 104 -23.21 5.83 3.05
C VAL A 104 -23.21 6.21 1.57
N ASP A 105 -22.10 6.81 1.12
CA ASP A 105 -21.87 7.07 -0.31
C ASP A 105 -21.50 5.78 -1.05
N VAL A 106 -22.32 5.44 -2.04
CA VAL A 106 -22.25 4.18 -2.78
C VAL A 106 -22.35 4.43 -4.30
N THR A 107 -22.03 3.39 -5.05
CA THR A 107 -22.30 3.27 -6.48
C THR A 107 -23.07 1.98 -6.72
N ILE A 108 -23.90 1.92 -7.77
CA ILE A 108 -24.64 0.70 -8.13
C ILE A 108 -23.66 -0.25 -8.84
N SER A 109 -23.40 -1.40 -8.23
CA SER A 109 -22.50 -2.41 -8.79
C SER A 109 -23.22 -3.42 -9.69
N SER A 110 -24.50 -3.70 -9.40
CA SER A 110 -25.33 -4.59 -10.21
C SER A 110 -26.80 -4.21 -10.06
N PHE A 111 -27.53 -4.25 -11.16
CA PHE A 111 -28.97 -4.08 -11.18
C PHE A 111 -29.60 -5.01 -12.21
N GLN A 112 -30.51 -5.87 -11.76
CA GLN A 112 -31.10 -6.94 -12.57
C GLN A 112 -32.62 -6.87 -12.50
N PRO A 113 -33.28 -6.08 -13.37
CA PRO A 113 -34.73 -6.03 -13.46
C PRO A 113 -35.27 -7.24 -14.25
N LYS A 114 -36.34 -7.82 -13.74
CA LYS A 114 -37.07 -8.95 -14.32
C LYS A 114 -38.56 -8.63 -14.35
N PRO A 115 -39.14 -8.36 -15.53
CA PRO A 115 -40.59 -8.18 -15.67
C PRO A 115 -41.33 -9.46 -15.24
N ILE A 116 -42.38 -9.31 -14.44
CA ILE A 116 -43.19 -10.41 -13.92
C ILE A 116 -44.69 -10.11 -13.94
N GLY A 117 -45.48 -11.14 -14.25
CA GLY A 117 -46.94 -11.06 -14.26
C GLY A 117 -47.54 -10.18 -15.36
N ALA A 118 -48.87 -10.10 -15.41
CA ALA A 118 -49.60 -9.40 -16.47
C ALA A 118 -49.82 -7.89 -16.19
N TYR A 119 -49.46 -7.40 -15.00
CA TYR A 119 -49.80 -6.06 -14.52
C TYR A 119 -48.61 -5.09 -14.48
N GLY A 120 -47.55 -5.39 -15.24
CA GLY A 120 -46.37 -4.52 -15.33
C GLY A 120 -45.53 -4.48 -14.05
N ASN A 121 -45.57 -5.52 -13.22
CA ASN A 121 -44.66 -5.62 -12.08
C ASN A 121 -43.26 -5.96 -12.56
N ILE A 122 -42.25 -5.44 -11.87
CA ILE A 122 -40.85 -5.75 -12.17
C ILE A 122 -40.17 -6.16 -10.86
N GLU A 123 -39.80 -7.42 -10.77
CA GLU A 123 -38.88 -7.90 -9.73
C GLU A 123 -37.48 -7.37 -10.04
N TYR A 124 -36.71 -7.03 -9.01
CA TYR A 124 -35.33 -6.61 -9.20
C TYR A 124 -34.42 -7.14 -8.10
N ALA A 125 -33.17 -7.39 -8.47
CA ALA A 125 -32.05 -7.54 -7.56
C ALA A 125 -31.10 -6.37 -7.75
N ILE A 126 -30.71 -5.71 -6.67
CA ILE A 126 -29.80 -4.57 -6.70
C ILE A 126 -28.66 -4.75 -5.71
N ALA A 127 -27.47 -4.36 -6.14
CA ALA A 127 -26.26 -4.36 -5.34
C ALA A 127 -25.56 -2.99 -5.43
N PHE A 128 -25.06 -2.56 -4.28
CA PHE A 128 -24.31 -1.33 -4.12
C PHE A 128 -22.94 -1.63 -3.52
N VAL A 129 -21.96 -0.82 -3.90
CA VAL A 129 -20.61 -0.87 -3.37
C VAL A 129 -20.24 0.53 -2.89
N GLU A 130 -19.75 0.63 -1.66
CA GLU A 130 -19.27 1.88 -1.06
C GLU A 130 -18.18 2.53 -1.92
N LYS A 131 -18.35 3.82 -2.23
CA LYS A 131 -17.35 4.57 -2.99
C LYS A 131 -16.23 4.98 -2.05
N LYS A 132 -15.17 4.18 -1.98
CA LYS A 132 -13.93 4.61 -1.31
C LYS A 132 -13.12 5.54 -2.24
N PRO A 133 -12.74 6.75 -1.80
CA PRO A 133 -11.90 7.62 -2.60
C PRO A 133 -10.55 6.95 -2.83
N LEU A 134 -10.12 6.87 -4.09
CA LEU A 134 -8.77 6.44 -4.46
C LEU A 134 -7.79 7.52 -3.99
N ARG A 135 -7.25 7.37 -2.79
CA ARG A 135 -6.12 8.18 -2.33
C ARG A 135 -4.83 7.49 -2.75
N ILE A 136 -4.25 7.97 -3.85
CA ILE A 136 -2.90 7.60 -4.26
C ILE A 136 -1.96 8.38 -3.37
N TYR A 137 -1.40 7.71 -2.37
CA TYR A 137 -0.29 8.26 -1.62
C TYR A 137 1.01 7.90 -2.33
N THR A 138 1.91 8.87 -2.47
CA THR A 138 3.27 8.59 -2.92
C THR A 138 4.03 7.79 -1.86
N THR A 139 5.10 7.09 -2.25
CA THR A 139 5.97 6.34 -1.32
C THR A 139 6.58 7.22 -0.22
N ASN A 140 6.72 8.52 -0.50
CA ASN A 140 7.14 9.55 0.45
C ASN A 140 6.04 9.86 1.48
N GLU A 141 4.79 10.02 1.04
CA GLU A 141 3.65 10.33 1.92
C GLU A 141 3.24 9.14 2.82
N MET A 142 3.45 7.89 2.35
CA MET A 142 3.17 6.70 3.18
C MET A 142 4.32 6.30 4.11
N ASN A 143 5.44 7.04 4.15
CA ASN A 143 6.66 6.61 4.86
C ASN A 143 7.11 5.17 4.49
N ILE A 144 6.74 4.66 3.31
CA ILE A 144 7.15 3.32 2.86
C ILE A 144 8.65 3.25 2.63
N ALA A 145 9.30 4.39 2.35
CA ALA A 145 10.76 4.49 2.30
C ALA A 145 11.46 4.06 3.61
N GLN A 146 10.75 4.02 4.74
CA GLN A 146 11.27 3.50 6.01
C GLN A 146 11.10 1.97 6.16
N PHE A 147 10.09 1.38 5.48
CA PHE A 147 9.77 -0.05 5.52
C PHE A 147 10.38 -0.86 4.38
N VAL A 148 10.64 -0.21 3.24
CA VAL A 148 11.69 -0.68 2.34
C VAL A 148 12.97 -0.40 3.09
N LYS A 149 13.45 -1.38 3.87
CA LYS A 149 14.89 -1.48 4.10
C LYS A 149 15.49 -1.27 2.73
N LYS A 150 16.12 -0.12 2.51
CA LYS A 150 17.17 -0.02 1.51
C LYS A 150 18.15 -1.09 1.94
N THR A 151 17.98 -2.31 1.43
CA THR A 151 19.12 -3.15 1.16
C THR A 151 19.95 -2.24 0.31
N LYS A 152 21.01 -1.67 0.91
CA LYS A 152 22.09 -1.13 0.10
C LYS A 152 22.32 -2.20 -0.96
N PRO A 153 22.25 -1.88 -2.26
CA PRO A 153 22.78 -2.82 -3.22
C PRO A 153 24.14 -3.22 -2.67
N ARG A 154 24.37 -4.53 -2.56
CA ARG A 154 25.73 -5.03 -2.39
C ARG A 154 26.51 -4.27 -3.45
N ASN A 155 27.54 -3.53 -3.06
CA ASN A 155 28.47 -2.99 -4.05
C ASN A 155 28.93 -4.21 -4.84
N ASP A 156 28.36 -4.40 -6.02
CA ASP A 156 29.05 -5.11 -7.07
C ASP A 156 30.33 -4.30 -7.29
N PHE A 157 31.43 -5.01 -7.25
CA PHE A 157 32.77 -4.50 -7.43
C PHE A 157 32.85 -3.81 -8.80
N GLY A 158 32.58 -2.51 -8.83
CA GLY A 158 32.59 -1.73 -10.06
C GLY A 158 32.20 -0.28 -9.84
N ALA A 159 33.15 0.60 -10.17
CA ALA A 159 33.03 2.05 -10.33
C ALA A 159 33.14 2.94 -9.06
N GLU A 160 34.40 3.34 -8.84
CA GLU A 160 34.84 4.73 -8.64
C GLU A 160 34.36 5.48 -7.39
N ALA A 161 35.10 5.23 -6.29
CA ALA A 161 35.14 6.10 -5.12
C ALA A 161 35.89 7.40 -5.45
N ASN A 162 35.18 8.53 -5.42
CA ASN A 162 35.79 9.82 -5.14
C ASN A 162 35.98 9.94 -3.63
N SER A 163 37.13 9.51 -3.14
CA SER A 163 37.50 9.58 -1.74
C SER A 163 38.47 10.72 -1.46
N SER A 164 38.07 11.60 -0.53
CA SER A 164 38.99 12.51 0.14
C SER A 164 39.96 11.70 1.02
N GLY A 165 41.13 11.38 0.46
CA GLY A 165 42.19 10.64 1.15
C GLY A 165 42.73 11.43 2.36
N GLY A 166 42.72 10.80 3.53
CA GLY A 166 43.30 11.34 4.75
C GLY A 166 44.70 10.77 5.01
N ALA A 167 45.61 11.59 5.54
CA ALA A 167 46.90 11.11 6.03
C ALA A 167 46.76 10.58 7.48
N TYR A 168 47.38 9.46 7.79
CA TYR A 168 47.36 8.82 9.11
C TYR A 168 48.75 8.55 9.63
N THR A 169 49.05 8.98 10.85
CA THR A 169 50.32 8.70 11.52
C THR A 169 50.20 7.45 12.38
N VAL A 170 50.96 6.41 12.04
CA VAL A 170 51.00 5.11 12.73
C VAL A 170 51.43 5.29 14.18
N LYS A 171 50.72 4.65 15.11
CA LYS A 171 51.04 4.60 16.54
C LYS A 171 51.63 3.25 16.92
N SER A 172 52.23 3.18 18.10
CA SER A 172 52.75 1.91 18.65
C SER A 172 51.60 0.92 18.85
N GLY A 173 51.74 -0.27 18.26
CA GLY A 173 50.74 -1.34 18.32
C GLY A 173 49.72 -1.34 17.17
N ASP A 174 49.79 -0.38 16.24
CA ASP A 174 48.90 -0.37 15.08
C ASP A 174 49.28 -1.45 14.06
N THR A 175 48.26 -1.96 13.38
CA THR A 175 48.39 -2.81 12.18
C THR A 175 47.61 -2.18 11.04
N LEU A 176 47.99 -2.45 9.79
CA LEU A 176 47.25 -1.94 8.63
C LEU A 176 45.77 -2.34 8.67
N GLN A 177 45.47 -3.56 9.12
CA GLN A 177 44.10 -4.03 9.34
C GLN A 177 43.36 -3.24 10.43
N GLY A 178 44.05 -2.91 11.54
CA GLY A 178 43.49 -2.08 12.60
C GLY A 178 43.17 -0.66 12.12
N ILE A 179 44.04 -0.07 11.31
CA ILE A 179 43.84 1.25 10.70
C ILE A 179 42.70 1.20 9.67
N ALA A 180 42.65 0.16 8.83
CA ALA A 180 41.57 -0.06 7.87
C ALA A 180 40.19 -0.17 8.54
N LYS A 181 40.13 -0.83 9.71
CA LYS A 181 38.92 -0.90 10.54
C LYS A 181 38.45 0.48 11.02
N GLN A 182 39.36 1.40 11.34
CA GLN A 182 39.01 2.77 11.76
C GLN A 182 38.38 3.59 10.62
N ILE A 183 38.72 3.29 9.36
CA ILE A 183 38.14 3.93 8.16
C ILE A 183 36.98 3.15 7.52
N GLY A 184 36.43 2.18 8.25
CA GLY A 184 35.16 1.54 7.89
C GLY A 184 35.23 0.29 7.01
N GLY A 185 36.40 -0.34 6.84
CA GLY A 185 36.51 -1.61 6.12
C GLY A 185 37.76 -2.39 6.49
N PHE A 186 37.60 -3.56 7.13
CA PHE A 186 38.73 -4.43 7.48
C PHE A 186 39.52 -4.86 6.24
N ASP A 187 38.83 -5.01 5.11
CA ASP A 187 39.32 -5.39 3.78
C ASP A 187 40.12 -4.31 3.04
N LYS A 188 40.12 -3.06 3.52
CA LYS A 188 40.85 -1.95 2.89
C LYS A 188 42.36 -1.93 3.19
N TRP A 189 42.85 -2.82 4.05
CA TRP A 189 44.26 -2.83 4.46
C TRP A 189 45.23 -3.07 3.30
N THR A 190 44.84 -3.89 2.31
CA THR A 190 45.61 -4.12 1.08
C THR A 190 45.74 -2.85 0.25
N GLN A 191 44.67 -2.07 0.13
CA GLN A 191 44.71 -0.79 -0.58
C GLN A 191 45.60 0.25 0.14
N ILE A 192 45.58 0.26 1.48
CA ILE A 192 46.51 1.08 2.27
C ILE A 192 47.95 0.63 2.01
N TYR A 193 48.22 -0.67 1.99
CA TYR A 193 49.56 -1.18 1.68
C TYR A 193 49.99 -0.77 0.27
N GLU A 194 49.18 -1.02 -0.75
CA GLU A 194 49.50 -0.70 -2.16
C GLU A 194 49.79 0.78 -2.35
N ALA A 195 48.98 1.67 -1.76
CA ALA A 195 49.18 3.12 -1.83
C ALA A 195 50.47 3.60 -1.14
N ASN A 196 51.00 2.83 -0.18
CA ASN A 196 52.16 3.20 0.63
C ASN A 196 53.33 2.21 0.52
N ALA A 197 53.28 1.27 -0.44
CA ALA A 197 54.18 0.12 -0.50
C ALA A 197 55.64 0.57 -0.58
N ALA A 198 55.92 1.58 -1.40
CA ALA A 198 57.26 2.15 -1.52
C ALA A 198 57.82 2.65 -0.18
N THR A 199 57.01 3.36 0.60
CA THR A 199 57.42 3.92 1.89
C THR A 199 57.57 2.82 2.94
N ILE A 200 56.64 1.87 2.99
CA ILE A 200 56.65 0.77 3.96
C ILE A 200 57.86 -0.15 3.69
N GLU A 201 58.10 -0.53 2.44
CA GLU A 201 59.23 -1.39 2.06
C GLU A 201 60.58 -0.68 2.22
N ALA A 202 60.66 0.62 1.93
CA ALA A 202 61.88 1.40 2.17
C ALA A 202 62.22 1.45 3.67
N GLU A 203 61.23 1.65 4.52
CA GLU A 203 61.41 1.68 5.98
C GLU A 203 61.76 0.29 6.54
N ALA A 204 61.21 -0.78 5.96
CA ALA A 204 61.59 -2.16 6.27
C ALA A 204 63.08 -2.42 6.03
N LYS A 205 63.57 -2.01 4.85
CA LYS A 205 64.99 -2.16 4.47
C LYS A 205 65.91 -1.35 5.36
N LYS A 206 65.55 -0.10 5.69
CA LYS A 206 66.32 0.73 6.63
C LYS A 206 66.48 0.09 8.00
N ARG A 207 65.48 -0.69 8.43
CA ARG A 207 65.48 -1.40 9.71
C ARG A 207 66.04 -2.83 9.62
N GLY A 208 66.71 -3.16 8.52
CA GLY A 208 67.41 -4.43 8.33
C GLY A 208 66.50 -5.62 7.99
N LYS A 209 65.23 -5.37 7.60
CA LYS A 209 64.34 -6.42 7.10
C LYS A 209 64.46 -6.54 5.58
N SER A 210 64.28 -7.75 5.05
CA SER A 210 64.24 -8.01 3.60
C SER A 210 63.00 -7.40 2.93
N SER A 211 61.87 -7.36 3.64
CA SER A 211 60.64 -6.69 3.24
C SER A 211 59.76 -6.38 4.47
N SER A 212 58.66 -5.67 4.26
CA SER A 212 57.63 -5.45 5.29
C SER A 212 56.63 -6.59 5.45
N ASP A 213 56.82 -7.70 4.70
CA ASP A 213 55.90 -8.83 4.64
C ASP A 213 54.47 -8.38 4.27
N HIS A 214 54.35 -7.72 3.11
CA HIS A 214 53.09 -7.15 2.60
C HIS A 214 52.38 -6.24 3.60
N GLY A 215 53.14 -5.43 4.35
CA GLY A 215 52.57 -4.48 5.32
C GLY A 215 52.18 -5.09 6.66
N HIS A 216 52.63 -6.32 6.93
CA HIS A 216 52.61 -6.88 8.29
C HIS A 216 53.44 -6.00 9.25
N TRP A 217 54.53 -5.41 8.76
CA TRP A 217 55.39 -4.51 9.54
C TRP A 217 55.16 -3.05 9.14
N ILE A 218 54.62 -2.27 10.08
CA ILE A 218 54.58 -0.80 10.03
C ILE A 218 55.20 -0.24 11.30
N TRP A 219 55.71 0.99 11.24
CA TRP A 219 56.44 1.59 12.35
C TRP A 219 55.78 2.87 12.88
N PRO A 220 55.81 3.09 14.21
CA PRO A 220 55.28 4.31 14.80
C PRO A 220 55.93 5.57 14.24
N GLY A 221 55.14 6.60 14.01
CA GLY A 221 55.58 7.88 13.44
C GLY A 221 55.59 7.92 11.91
N MET A 222 55.35 6.79 11.24
CA MET A 222 55.19 6.75 9.79
C MET A 222 53.83 7.35 9.38
N THR A 223 53.82 8.19 8.35
CA THR A 223 52.58 8.73 7.76
C THR A 223 52.16 7.88 6.56
N LEU A 224 50.92 7.37 6.60
CA LEU A 224 50.28 6.59 5.55
C LEU A 224 49.19 7.40 4.88
N THR A 225 49.08 7.28 3.58
CA THR A 225 47.95 7.80 2.80
C THR A 225 46.81 6.77 2.86
N LEU A 226 45.65 7.17 3.38
CA LEU A 226 44.50 6.28 3.47
C LEU A 226 43.59 6.45 2.23
N PRO A 227 43.22 5.35 1.55
CA PRO A 227 42.18 5.37 0.54
C PRO A 227 40.83 5.58 1.23
N GLY A 228 39.99 6.49 0.74
CA GLY A 228 38.61 6.57 1.25
C GLY A 228 37.70 5.58 0.54
#